data_AF-A0A7J2WDP4-F1
#
_entry.id   AF-A0A7J2WDP4-F1
#
_cell.length_a   1.000
_cell.length_b   1.000
_cell.length_c   1.000
_cell.angle_alpha   90.00
_cell.angle_beta   90.00
_cell.angle_gamma   90.00
#
_symmetry.space_group_name_H-M   'P 1'
#
loop_
_entity.id
_entity.type
_entity.pdbx_description
1 polymer ?
#
loop_
_entity_poly.entity_id
_entity_poly.type
_entity_poly.pdbx_seq_one_letter_code
_entity_poly.pdbx_strand_id
1 'polypeptide(L)'
;CELGRHMKIIKEPREIIRSIQGIKLIEIRGNQLESNCCGGGGLYQVLHMDRALKIASLRLKDIPQGVKTLVSACPSCKMTLETAVRSEGLDIEVLDIVDLLMRAKKV
;
A
#
# COMPACT_ATOMS: atom_id res chain seq x y z
N CYS A 1 2.01 -4.52 -7.65
CA CYS A 1 2.14 -5.02 -9.04
C CYS A 1 3.17 -6.14 -9.11
N GLU A 2 4.45 -5.88 -8.82
CA GLU A 2 5.53 -6.89 -8.88
C GLU A 2 5.23 -8.16 -8.09
N LEU A 3 4.95 -8.01 -6.78
CA LEU A 3 4.73 -9.15 -5.89
C LEU A 3 3.57 -10.05 -6.36
N GLY A 4 2.45 -9.44 -6.76
CA GLY A 4 1.26 -10.19 -7.18
C GLY A 4 1.32 -10.67 -8.64
N ARG A 5 1.54 -9.78 -9.60
CA ARG A 5 1.45 -10.09 -11.04
C ARG A 5 2.66 -10.84 -11.56
N HIS A 6 3.86 -10.44 -11.13
CA HIS A 6 5.11 -11.02 -11.64
C HIS A 6 5.59 -12.19 -10.77
N MET A 7 5.58 -12.04 -9.44
CA MET A 7 6.05 -13.10 -8.54
C MET A 7 4.95 -14.08 -8.11
N LYS A 8 3.68 -13.78 -8.37
CA LYS A 8 2.52 -14.60 -7.97
C LYS A 8 2.41 -14.84 -6.46
N ILE A 9 3.04 -13.97 -5.66
CA ILE A 9 2.94 -13.96 -4.20
C ILE A 9 1.74 -13.08 -3.84
N ILE A 10 0.68 -13.73 -3.38
CA ILE A 10 -0.63 -13.07 -3.15
C ILE A 10 -1.17 -13.49 -1.79
N LYS A 11 -1.12 -14.79 -1.50
CA LYS A 11 -1.76 -15.37 -0.32
C LYS A 11 -0.93 -15.11 0.94
N GLU A 12 0.38 -15.24 0.82
CA GLU A 12 1.36 -15.24 1.91
C GLU A 12 1.35 -13.90 2.70
N PRO A 13 1.39 -12.72 2.06
CA PRO A 13 1.32 -11.45 2.81
C PRO A 13 -0.02 -11.27 3.52
N ARG A 14 -1.12 -11.80 2.97
CA ARG A 14 -2.46 -11.71 3.57
C ARG A 14 -2.58 -12.62 4.78
N GLU A 15 -2.00 -13.82 4.71
CA GLU A 15 -1.96 -14.75 5.85
C GLU A 15 -1.15 -14.17 7.01
N ILE A 16 0.00 -13.54 6.72
CA ILE A 16 0.79 -12.80 7.70
C ILE A 16 -0.04 -11.69 8.37
N ILE A 17 -0.78 -10.88 7.61
CA ILE A 17 -1.60 -9.80 8.20
C ILE A 17 -2.76 -10.38 9.03
N ARG A 18 -3.41 -11.45 8.55
CA ARG A 18 -4.54 -12.08 9.25
C ARG A 18 -4.14 -12.81 10.53
N SER A 19 -2.87 -13.19 10.68
CA SER A 19 -2.38 -13.82 11.92
C SER A 19 -2.18 -12.82 13.06
N ILE A 20 -2.22 -11.51 12.78
CA ILE A 20 -2.10 -10.47 13.79
C ILE A 20 -3.45 -10.28 14.51
N GLN A 21 -3.47 -10.49 15.82
CA GLN A 21 -4.67 -10.32 16.63
C GLN A 21 -5.13 -8.85 16.66
N GLY A 22 -6.45 -8.64 16.56
CA GLY A 22 -7.04 -7.29 16.60
C GLY A 22 -7.00 -6.52 15.27
N ILE A 23 -6.44 -7.09 14.21
CA ILE A 23 -6.42 -6.47 12.88
C ILE A 23 -7.48 -7.10 11.98
N LYS A 24 -8.27 -6.25 11.31
CA LYS A 24 -9.16 -6.66 10.22
C LYS A 24 -8.56 -6.22 8.89
N LEU A 25 -8.10 -7.18 8.09
CA LEU A 25 -7.66 -6.91 6.72
C LEU A 25 -8.85 -6.53 5.83
N ILE A 26 -8.77 -5.34 5.22
CA ILE A 26 -9.72 -4.86 4.22
C ILE A 26 -8.99 -4.79 2.88
N GLU A 27 -9.52 -5.47 1.87
CA GLU A 27 -8.95 -5.44 0.53
C GLU A 27 -9.40 -4.17 -0.20
N ILE A 28 -8.43 -3.38 -0.65
CA ILE A 28 -8.67 -2.24 -1.54
C ILE A 28 -9.14 -2.73 -2.93
N ARG A 29 -9.97 -1.96 -3.65
CA ARG A 29 -10.37 -2.29 -5.04
C ARG A 29 -9.13 -2.53 -5.91
N GLY A 30 -9.18 -3.41 -6.92
CA GLY A 30 -8.03 -3.66 -7.81
C GLY A 30 -6.82 -4.17 -7.03
N ASN A 31 -6.96 -5.36 -6.44
CA ASN A 31 -5.95 -6.05 -5.63
C ASN A 31 -5.50 -7.34 -6.33
N GLN A 32 -4.60 -8.11 -5.68
CA GLN A 32 -4.10 -9.39 -6.20
C GLN A 32 -3.45 -9.25 -7.60
N LEU A 33 -3.84 -10.07 -8.58
CA LEU A 33 -3.33 -10.01 -9.96
C LEU A 33 -3.74 -8.70 -10.67
N GLU A 34 -4.89 -8.15 -10.30
CA GLU A 34 -5.45 -6.89 -10.77
C GLU A 34 -4.97 -5.69 -9.94
N SER A 35 -3.82 -5.82 -9.26
CA SER A 35 -3.27 -4.73 -8.46
C SER A 35 -2.96 -3.50 -9.31
N ASN A 36 -3.67 -2.40 -9.03
CA ASN A 36 -3.38 -1.10 -9.61
C ASN A 36 -1.98 -0.60 -9.18
N CYS A 37 -1.32 0.15 -10.06
CA CYS A 37 -0.01 0.73 -9.79
C CYS A 37 -0.10 1.87 -8.77
N CYS A 38 0.95 2.04 -7.95
CA CYS A 38 1.09 3.19 -7.06
C CYS A 38 1.71 4.42 -7.74
N GLY A 39 2.32 4.27 -8.92
CA GLY A 39 3.08 5.31 -9.61
C GLY A 39 4.58 5.38 -9.29
N GLY A 40 5.06 4.55 -8.34
CA GLY A 40 6.44 4.62 -7.83
C GLY A 40 7.51 3.76 -8.53
N GLY A 41 7.09 2.76 -9.31
CA GLY A 41 8.00 1.76 -9.87
C GLY A 41 8.92 2.30 -10.98
N GLY A 42 10.05 1.61 -11.22
CA GLY A 42 10.90 1.84 -12.40
C GLY A 42 11.47 3.27 -12.51
N LEU A 43 11.81 3.90 -11.39
CA LEU A 43 12.23 5.31 -11.30
C LEU A 43 11.18 6.33 -11.78
N TYR A 44 9.94 5.91 -12.05
CA TYR A 44 8.91 6.76 -12.64
C TYR A 44 8.56 7.96 -11.76
N GLN A 45 8.49 7.77 -10.43
CA GLN A 45 8.27 8.89 -9.50
C GLN A 45 9.38 9.93 -9.57
N VAL A 46 10.64 9.50 -9.70
CA VAL A 46 11.79 10.42 -9.74
C VAL A 46 11.79 11.22 -11.04
N LEU A 47 11.49 10.57 -12.16
CA LEU A 47 11.49 11.20 -13.49
C LEU A 47 10.22 12.01 -13.76
N HIS A 48 9.08 11.62 -13.17
CA HIS A 48 7.75 12.14 -13.49
C HIS A 48 6.87 12.28 -12.23
N MET A 49 7.36 13.03 -11.24
CA MET A 49 6.72 13.17 -9.92
C MET A 49 5.23 13.53 -10.01
N ASP A 50 4.86 14.57 -10.75
CA ASP A 50 3.46 15.01 -10.86
C ASP A 50 2.52 13.91 -11.39
N ARG A 51 3.00 13.10 -12.35
CA ARG A 51 2.21 12.00 -12.91
C ARG A 51 2.14 10.82 -11.95
N ALA A 52 3.25 10.51 -11.29
CA ALA A 52 3.29 9.47 -10.27
C ALA A 52 2.31 9.77 -9.12
N LEU A 53 2.28 11.02 -8.64
CA LEU A 53 1.36 11.44 -7.59
C LEU A 53 -0.09 11.43 -8.05
N LYS A 54 -0.39 11.77 -9.31
CA LYS A 54 -1.76 11.61 -9.86
C LYS A 54 -2.21 10.14 -9.86
N ILE A 55 -1.33 9.21 -10.24
CA ILE A 55 -1.62 7.76 -10.20
C ILE A 55 -1.83 7.31 -8.75
N ALA A 56 -0.95 7.71 -7.84
CA ALA A 56 -1.08 7.42 -6.41
C ALA A 56 -2.39 7.97 -5.85
N SER A 57 -2.79 9.18 -6.22
CA SER A 57 -4.03 9.81 -5.74
C SER A 57 -5.27 9.08 -6.22
N LEU A 58 -5.29 8.58 -7.47
CA LEU A 58 -6.33 7.67 -7.93
C LEU A 58 -6.37 6.39 -7.09
N ARG A 59 -5.21 5.89 -6.69
CA ARG A 59 -5.12 4.72 -5.81
C ARG A 59 -5.68 4.98 -4.42
N LEU A 60 -5.46 6.17 -3.85
CA LEU A 60 -5.99 6.55 -2.55
C LEU A 60 -7.52 6.68 -2.54
N LYS A 61 -8.14 7.04 -3.68
CA LYS A 61 -9.61 7.10 -3.81
C LYS A 61 -10.30 5.74 -3.70
N ASP A 62 -9.57 4.64 -3.92
CA ASP A 62 -10.10 3.28 -3.75
C ASP A 62 -10.16 2.85 -2.28
N ILE A 63 -9.58 3.63 -1.35
CA ILE A 63 -9.53 3.29 0.07
C ILE A 63 -10.93 3.44 0.70
N PRO A 64 -11.47 2.39 1.34
CA PRO A 64 -12.74 2.48 2.03
C PRO A 64 -12.72 3.49 3.18
N GLN A 65 -13.86 4.13 3.45
CA GLN A 65 -14.00 5.04 4.59
C GLN A 65 -13.69 4.34 5.92
N GLY A 66 -13.07 5.08 6.84
CA GLY A 66 -12.73 4.60 8.19
C GLY A 66 -11.43 3.79 8.27
N VAL A 67 -10.75 3.51 7.15
CA VAL A 67 -9.41 2.92 7.16
C VAL A 67 -8.40 3.96 7.63
N LYS A 68 -7.65 3.63 8.70
CA LYS A 68 -6.58 4.49 9.25
C LYS A 68 -5.18 4.11 8.80
N THR A 69 -5.01 2.89 8.30
CA THR A 69 -3.68 2.35 7.95
C THR A 69 -3.74 1.64 6.61
N LEU A 70 -2.87 2.06 5.69
CA LEU A 70 -2.63 1.41 4.41
C LEU A 70 -1.31 0.65 4.48
N VAL A 71 -1.32 -0.63 4.12
CA VAL A 71 -0.13 -1.49 4.22
C VAL A 71 0.35 -1.89 2.83
N SER A 72 1.65 -1.83 2.60
CA SER A 72 2.31 -2.34 1.40
C SER A 72 3.45 -3.27 1.75
N ALA A 73 3.78 -4.21 0.86
CA ALA A 73 5.00 -5.03 0.95
C ALA A 73 6.06 -4.58 -0.06
N CYS A 74 5.96 -3.34 -0.54
CA CYS A 74 6.86 -2.77 -1.54
C CYS A 74 7.32 -1.38 -1.07
N PRO A 75 8.62 -1.17 -0.83
CA PRO A 75 9.16 0.11 -0.36
C PRO A 75 8.81 1.29 -1.28
N SER A 76 8.87 1.09 -2.60
CA SER A 76 8.50 2.13 -3.56
C SER A 76 7.01 2.48 -3.48
N CYS A 77 6.12 1.50 -3.32
CA CYS A 77 4.70 1.75 -3.09
C CYS A 77 4.48 2.54 -1.80
N LYS A 78 5.11 2.14 -0.68
CA LYS A 78 5.02 2.85 0.59
C LYS A 78 5.40 4.32 0.41
N MET A 79 6.60 4.59 -0.09
CA MET A 79 7.12 5.96 -0.24
C MET A 79 6.24 6.84 -1.14
N THR A 80 5.75 6.28 -2.27
CA THR A 80 4.91 7.03 -3.21
C THR A 80 3.55 7.35 -2.60
N LEU A 81 2.91 6.35 -1.99
CA LEU A 81 1.58 6.49 -1.38
C LEU A 81 1.62 7.39 -0.15
N GLU A 82 2.67 7.31 0.67
CA GLU A 82 2.89 8.21 1.81
C GLU A 82 3.06 9.66 1.37
N THR A 83 3.76 9.89 0.26
CA THR A 83 3.87 11.23 -0.33
C THR A 83 2.52 11.74 -0.83
N ALA A 84 1.75 10.89 -1.52
CA ALA A 84 0.43 11.25 -2.01
C ALA A 84 -0.58 11.50 -0.88
N VAL A 85 -0.60 10.67 0.17
CA VAL A 85 -1.43 10.86 1.37
C VAL A 85 -1.17 12.23 1.99
N ARG A 86 0.11 12.61 2.16
CA ARG A 86 0.49 13.92 2.70
C ARG A 86 0.05 15.06 1.77
N SER A 87 0.21 14.89 0.46
CA SER A 87 -0.21 15.88 -0.54
C SER A 87 -1.72 16.09 -0.60
N GLU A 88 -2.51 15.04 -0.33
CA GLU A 88 -3.98 15.06 -0.32
C GLU A 88 -4.55 15.42 1.07
N GLY A 89 -3.70 15.60 2.09
CA GLY A 89 -4.12 15.94 3.45
C GLY A 89 -4.93 14.86 4.15
N LEU A 90 -4.72 13.58 3.81
CA LEU A 90 -5.45 12.46 4.38
C LEU A 90 -4.85 12.01 5.71
N ASP A 91 -5.69 11.72 6.70
CA ASP A 91 -5.31 11.09 7.97
C ASP A 91 -5.22 9.56 7.83
N ILE A 92 -4.30 9.10 6.98
CA ILE A 92 -4.02 7.69 6.73
C ILE A 92 -2.53 7.45 6.92
N GLU A 93 -2.17 6.46 7.74
CA GLU A 93 -0.78 6.06 7.88
C GLU A 93 -0.41 5.00 6.84
N VAL A 94 0.74 5.15 6.18
CA VAL A 94 1.23 4.17 5.21
C VAL A 94 2.37 3.36 5.82
N LEU A 95 2.18 2.06 5.96
CA LEU A 95 3.13 1.13 6.56
C LEU A 95 3.70 0.13 5.55
N ASP A 96 4.95 -0.26 5.77
CA ASP A 96 5.45 -1.52 5.24
C ASP A 96 4.91 -2.70 6.08
N ILE A 97 4.81 -3.89 5.49
CA ILE A 97 4.36 -5.10 6.21
C ILE A 97 5.28 -5.44 7.41
N VAL A 98 6.58 -5.14 7.32
CA VAL A 98 7.52 -5.31 8.44
C VAL A 98 7.24 -4.29 9.54
N ASP A 99 6.92 -3.03 9.20
CA ASP A 99 6.53 -2.02 10.20
C ASP A 99 5.30 -2.48 11.00
N LEU A 100 4.31 -3.05 10.29
CA LEU A 100 3.10 -3.60 10.89
C LEU A 100 3.41 -4.72 11.86
N LEU A 101 4.25 -5.68 11.46
CA LEU A 101 4.66 -6.80 12.30
C LEU A 101 5.43 -6.35 13.54
N MET A 102 6.30 -5.36 13.40
CA MET A 102 7.05 -4.81 14.53
C MET A 102 6.15 -4.10 15.53
N ARG A 103 5.06 -3.47 15.08
CA ARG A 103 4.04 -2.90 15.97
C ARG A 103 3.22 -3.97 16.68
N ALA A 104 2.84 -5.02 15.95
CA ALA A 104 2.09 -6.15 16.51
C ALA A 104 2.87 -6.88 17.62
N LYS A 105 4.20 -7.02 17.48
CA LYS A 105 5.07 -7.66 18.48
C LYS A 105 5.25 -6.86 19.77
N LYS A 106 4.92 -5.57 19.79
CA LYS A 106 5.03 -4.71 20.98
C LYS A 106 3.79 -4.76 21.88
N VAL A 107 2.88 -5.68 21.60
CA VAL A 107 1.67 -5.96 22.38
C VAL A 107 1.85 -7.26 23.15
#